data_AF-A0A1G2DZT1-F1
#
_entry.id   AF-A0A1G2DZT1-F1
#
_cell.length_a   1.000
_cell.length_b   1.000
_cell.length_c   1.000
_cell.angle_alpha   90.00
_cell.angle_beta   90.00
_cell.angle_gamma   90.00
#
_symmetry.space_group_name_H-M   'P 1'
#
loop_
_entity.id
_entity.type
_entity.pdbx_description
1 polymer ?
#
loop_
_entity_poly.entity_id
_entity_poly.type
_entity_poly.pdbx_seq_one_letter_code
_entity_poly.pdbx_strand_id
1 'polypeptide(L)'
;MSKEEWEKELLEDKIPPEPFEIEIQKTPEIFEGKYFIVFFTTDKQTGIDYYQIKEGTGEWQIAESPYLLKGQSLKSIIQIKAVDKAGNERMVEYIPSSKIFFFSGIAILVLVLVAIIFYVGYLRKRKKNKI
;
A
#
# COMPACT_ATOMS: atom_id res chain seq x y z
N MET A 1 -7.50 10.77 -34.59
CA MET A 1 -7.88 9.52 -33.92
C MET A 1 -9.35 9.30 -34.20
N SER A 2 -9.67 8.23 -34.93
CA SER A 2 -11.04 7.79 -35.12
C SER A 2 -11.55 7.06 -33.87
N LYS A 3 -12.87 6.88 -33.77
CA LYS A 3 -13.47 6.09 -32.68
C LYS A 3 -12.95 4.64 -32.67
N GLU A 4 -12.76 4.06 -33.85
CA GLU A 4 -12.27 2.68 -34.01
C GLU A 4 -10.80 2.54 -33.58
N GLU A 5 -9.97 3.54 -33.88
CA GLU A 5 -8.58 3.59 -33.43
C GLU A 5 -8.49 3.67 -31.90
N TRP A 6 -9.33 4.49 -31.27
CA TRP A 6 -9.37 4.63 -29.82
C TRP A 6 -9.86 3.35 -29.11
N GLU A 7 -10.92 2.72 -29.61
CA GLU A 7 -11.42 1.45 -29.05
C GLU A 7 -10.36 0.33 -29.14
N LYS A 8 -9.57 0.32 -30.21
CA LYS A 8 -8.47 -0.61 -30.36
C LYS A 8 -7.37 -0.36 -29.32
N GLU A 9 -6.96 0.90 -29.11
CA GLU A 9 -5.95 1.25 -28.10
C GLU A 9 -6.37 0.80 -26.69
N LEU A 10 -7.64 1.00 -26.31
CA LEU A 10 -8.18 0.53 -25.03
C LEU A 10 -8.10 -0.99 -24.87
N LEU A 11 -8.36 -1.75 -25.93
CA LEU A 11 -8.30 -3.21 -25.88
C LEU A 11 -6.87 -3.75 -25.84
N GLU A 12 -5.94 -3.06 -26.48
CA GLU A 12 -4.52 -3.46 -26.56
C GLU A 12 -3.71 -3.02 -25.33
N ASP A 13 -4.15 -1.99 -24.61
CA ASP A 13 -3.51 -1.53 -23.38
C ASP A 13 -3.67 -2.60 -22.27
N LYS A 14 -2.52 -3.02 -21.74
CA LYS A 14 -2.38 -3.99 -20.64
C LYS A 14 -1.36 -3.51 -19.61
N ILE A 15 -0.90 -2.26 -19.73
CA ILE A 15 0.19 -1.73 -18.93
C ILE A 15 -0.42 -0.92 -17.78
N PRO A 16 -0.14 -1.26 -16.51
CA PRO A 16 -0.72 -0.50 -15.42
C PRO A 16 -0.07 0.90 -15.28
N PRO A 17 -0.83 1.90 -14.78
CA PRO A 17 -0.37 3.29 -14.58
C PRO A 17 0.96 3.37 -13.86
N GLU A 18 1.87 4.31 -14.19
CA GLU A 18 3.23 4.41 -13.63
C GLU A 18 3.31 4.33 -12.08
N PRO A 19 4.44 3.83 -11.51
CA PRO A 19 4.58 3.77 -10.06
C PRO A 19 4.51 5.16 -9.46
N PHE A 20 3.85 5.28 -8.31
CA PHE A 20 3.70 6.55 -7.60
C PHE A 20 3.73 6.33 -6.09
N GLU A 21 3.73 7.42 -5.33
CA GLU A 21 3.75 7.40 -3.88
C GLU A 21 2.59 8.22 -3.31
N ILE A 22 2.26 7.95 -2.05
CA ILE A 22 1.30 8.73 -1.28
C ILE A 22 2.09 9.73 -0.43
N GLU A 23 1.92 11.01 -0.70
CA GLU A 23 2.48 12.07 0.12
C GLU A 23 1.46 12.52 1.16
N ILE A 24 1.78 12.36 2.44
CA ILE A 24 0.96 12.89 3.53
C ILE A 24 1.43 14.30 3.86
N GLN A 25 0.51 15.25 3.79
CA GLN A 25 0.77 16.65 4.09
C GLN A 25 -0.20 17.21 5.13
N LYS A 26 0.22 18.31 5.76
CA LYS A 26 -0.56 19.05 6.75
C LYS A 26 -0.09 20.49 6.75
N THR A 27 -0.89 21.39 6.19
CA THR A 27 -0.56 22.80 6.09
C THR A 27 -1.79 23.63 6.50
N PRO A 28 -1.63 24.73 7.25
CA PRO A 28 -2.76 25.57 7.67
C PRO A 28 -3.61 26.07 6.50
N GLU A 29 -3.00 26.27 5.33
CA GLU A 29 -3.61 26.80 4.12
C GLU A 29 -4.54 25.80 3.42
N ILE A 30 -4.36 24.50 3.66
CA ILE A 30 -5.12 23.43 3.00
C ILE A 30 -5.90 22.64 4.06
N PHE A 31 -7.21 22.52 3.87
CA PHE A 31 -8.13 21.84 4.80
C PHE A 31 -7.96 22.26 6.27
N GLU A 32 -7.67 23.54 6.54
CA GLU A 32 -7.55 24.11 7.90
C GLU A 32 -6.50 23.40 8.77
N GLY A 33 -5.38 22.96 8.18
CA GLY A 33 -4.34 22.27 8.92
C GLY A 33 -4.70 20.84 9.31
N LYS A 34 -5.68 20.22 8.65
CA LYS A 34 -5.95 18.78 8.76
C LYS A 34 -5.00 17.98 7.87
N TYR A 35 -4.75 16.73 8.21
CA TYR A 35 -3.99 15.81 7.36
C TYR A 35 -4.75 15.52 6.08
N PHE A 36 -4.07 15.66 4.96
CA PHE A 36 -4.53 15.28 3.65
C PHE A 36 -3.42 14.55 2.92
N ILE A 37 -3.78 13.91 1.81
CA ILE A 37 -2.83 13.20 0.98
C ILE A 37 -2.82 13.79 -0.43
N VAL A 38 -1.63 13.77 -1.01
CA VAL A 38 -1.39 14.09 -2.41
C VAL A 38 -0.86 12.83 -3.07
N PHE A 39 -1.41 12.54 -4.23
CA PHE A 39 -1.00 11.43 -5.06
C PHE A 39 -1.20 11.83 -6.53
N PHE A 40 -0.34 11.31 -7.39
CA PHE A 40 -0.42 11.53 -8.82
C PHE A 40 0.32 10.41 -9.53
N THR A 41 -0.23 9.97 -10.65
CA THR A 41 0.46 9.08 -11.59
C THR A 41 -0.03 9.36 -13.00
N THR A 42 0.69 8.84 -13.98
CA THR A 42 0.31 8.88 -15.39
C THR A 42 0.28 7.47 -15.96
N ASP A 43 -0.62 7.25 -16.92
CA ASP A 43 -0.47 6.14 -17.85
C ASP A 43 -0.04 6.69 -19.22
N LYS A 44 0.86 5.99 -19.91
CA LYS A 44 1.48 6.43 -21.17
C LYS A 44 0.69 6.01 -22.42
N GLN A 45 -0.27 5.10 -22.29
CA GLN A 45 -1.06 4.60 -23.40
C GLN A 45 -2.42 5.28 -23.44
N THR A 46 -3.31 4.95 -22.51
CA THR A 46 -4.71 5.41 -22.51
C THR A 46 -4.98 6.50 -21.47
N GLY A 47 -4.05 6.69 -20.53
CA GLY A 47 -4.13 7.70 -19.48
C GLY A 47 -5.04 7.29 -18.30
N ILE A 48 -5.05 8.11 -17.26
CA ILE A 48 -5.83 7.81 -16.04
C ILE A 48 -7.32 8.07 -16.25
N ASP A 49 -8.15 7.18 -15.72
CA ASP A 49 -9.61 7.36 -15.62
C ASP A 49 -9.98 7.92 -14.25
N TYR A 50 -9.69 7.19 -13.17
CA TYR A 50 -10.01 7.63 -11.81
C TYR A 50 -9.08 7.04 -10.75
N TYR A 51 -9.16 7.61 -9.54
CA TYR A 51 -8.52 7.07 -8.36
C TYR A 51 -9.56 6.58 -7.36
N GLN A 52 -9.21 5.52 -6.64
CA GLN A 52 -9.95 5.06 -5.47
C GLN A 52 -9.06 5.11 -4.23
N ILE A 53 -9.66 5.44 -3.09
CA ILE A 53 -9.01 5.40 -1.79
C ILE A 53 -9.76 4.50 -0.82
N LYS A 54 -9.01 3.83 0.05
CA LYS A 54 -9.53 3.10 1.21
C LYS A 54 -8.72 3.46 2.46
N GLU A 55 -9.42 3.91 3.51
CA GLU A 55 -8.84 4.19 4.82
C GLU A 55 -9.12 3.03 5.79
N GLY A 56 -8.09 2.26 6.14
CA GLY A 56 -8.18 1.13 7.05
C GLY A 56 -9.11 0.02 6.56
N THR A 57 -10.11 -0.33 7.36
CA THR A 57 -11.12 -1.34 7.02
C THR A 57 -12.33 -0.75 6.30
N GLY A 58 -12.29 0.53 5.90
CA GLY A 58 -13.38 1.18 5.18
C GLY A 58 -13.62 0.61 3.78
N GLU A 59 -14.63 1.16 3.12
CA GLU A 59 -14.95 0.85 1.72
C GLU A 59 -14.07 1.66 0.76
N TRP A 60 -13.88 1.12 -0.44
CA TRP A 60 -13.26 1.87 -1.55
C TRP A 60 -14.22 2.97 -2.02
N GLN A 61 -13.70 4.17 -2.18
CA GLN A 61 -14.45 5.32 -2.71
C GLN A 61 -13.62 6.07 -3.74
N ILE A 62 -14.28 6.72 -4.70
CA ILE A 62 -13.61 7.62 -5.65
C ILE A 62 -12.97 8.78 -4.89
N ALA A 63 -11.76 9.15 -5.27
CA ALA A 63 -11.02 10.24 -4.66
C ALA A 63 -10.29 11.09 -5.70
N GLU A 64 -10.08 12.33 -5.33
CA GLU A 64 -9.28 13.29 -6.09
C GLU A 64 -8.14 13.81 -5.21
N SER A 65 -7.04 14.19 -5.85
CA SER A 65 -5.87 14.75 -5.17
C SER A 65 -5.95 16.28 -5.21
N PRO A 66 -5.79 17.00 -4.07
CA PRO A 66 -5.54 16.47 -2.72
C PRO A 66 -6.80 15.90 -2.05
N TYR A 67 -6.65 14.81 -1.30
CA TYR A 67 -7.76 14.18 -0.56
C TYR A 67 -7.63 14.40 0.96
N LEU A 68 -8.66 14.98 1.58
CA LEU A 68 -8.75 15.14 3.03
C LEU A 68 -8.99 13.79 3.72
N LEU A 69 -8.05 13.37 4.58
CA LEU A 69 -8.21 12.13 5.34
C LEU A 69 -9.37 12.24 6.34
N LYS A 70 -10.20 11.20 6.41
CA LYS A 70 -11.21 11.08 7.49
C LYS A 70 -10.50 10.74 8.80
N GLY A 71 -9.51 9.85 8.75
CA GLY A 71 -8.72 9.40 9.89
C GLY A 71 -7.54 10.32 10.23
N GLN A 72 -7.79 11.38 11.00
CA GLN A 72 -6.77 12.38 11.37
C GLN A 72 -5.68 11.89 12.35
N SER A 73 -5.75 10.64 12.82
CA SER A 73 -4.74 10.07 13.73
C SER A 73 -3.59 9.33 13.02
N LEU A 74 -3.66 9.15 11.69
CA LEU A 74 -2.67 8.41 10.88
C LEU A 74 -2.32 7.00 11.42
N LYS A 75 -3.29 6.31 12.03
CA LYS A 75 -3.10 4.94 12.57
C LYS A 75 -3.57 3.84 11.61
N SER A 76 -4.38 4.23 10.62
CA SER A 76 -4.93 3.33 9.61
C SER A 76 -3.98 3.21 8.43
N ILE A 77 -3.98 2.04 7.79
CA ILE A 77 -3.35 1.87 6.48
C ILE A 77 -4.19 2.67 5.49
N ILE A 78 -3.56 3.42 4.60
CA ILE A 78 -4.24 4.15 3.52
C ILE A 78 -3.83 3.47 2.22
N GLN A 79 -4.80 3.00 1.46
CA GLN A 79 -4.56 2.36 0.17
C GLN A 79 -5.13 3.26 -0.93
N ILE A 80 -4.36 3.48 -1.99
CA ILE A 80 -4.81 4.21 -3.18
C ILE A 80 -4.66 3.29 -4.36
N LYS A 81 -5.67 3.28 -5.22
CA LYS A 81 -5.68 2.58 -6.49
C LYS A 81 -5.87 3.61 -7.60
N ALA A 82 -4.93 3.67 -8.55
CA ALA A 82 -5.10 4.37 -9.82
C ALA A 82 -5.63 3.39 -10.86
N VAL A 83 -6.66 3.78 -11.61
CA VAL A 83 -7.26 2.99 -12.69
C VAL A 83 -7.14 3.79 -13.99
N ASP A 84 -6.55 3.20 -15.02
CA ASP A 84 -6.52 3.80 -16.36
C ASP A 84 -7.82 3.55 -17.13
N LYS A 85 -7.93 4.14 -18.33
CA LYS A 85 -9.13 4.00 -19.15
C LYS A 85 -9.30 2.60 -19.76
N ALA A 86 -8.22 1.82 -19.83
CA ALA A 86 -8.25 0.41 -20.23
C ALA A 86 -8.64 -0.54 -19.08
N GLY A 87 -8.75 -0.02 -17.86
CA GLY A 87 -9.10 -0.76 -16.65
C GLY A 87 -7.92 -1.44 -15.96
N ASN A 88 -6.67 -1.14 -16.35
CA ASN A 88 -5.52 -1.61 -15.57
C ASN A 88 -5.39 -0.79 -14.28
N GLU A 89 -4.92 -1.46 -13.24
CA GLU A 89 -4.89 -0.91 -11.89
C GLU A 89 -3.46 -0.87 -11.34
N ARG A 90 -3.10 0.22 -10.66
CA ARG A 90 -1.91 0.26 -9.80
C ARG A 90 -2.30 0.66 -8.39
N MET A 91 -1.94 -0.16 -7.42
CA MET A 91 -2.22 0.07 -6.00
C MET A 91 -0.94 0.44 -5.25
N VAL A 92 -1.06 1.42 -4.36
CA VAL A 92 0.00 1.86 -3.44
C VAL A 92 -0.57 1.98 -2.05
N GLU A 93 0.25 1.72 -1.04
CA GLU A 93 -0.17 1.73 0.35
C GLU A 93 0.76 2.58 1.20
N TYR A 94 0.15 3.41 2.06
CA TYR A 94 0.84 4.03 3.17
C TYR A 94 0.58 3.20 4.43
N ILE A 95 1.65 2.68 5.01
CA ILE A 95 1.62 1.92 6.26
C ILE A 95 2.20 2.80 7.38
N PRO A 96 1.40 3.16 8.41
CA PRO A 96 1.91 3.91 9.55
C PRO A 96 3.09 3.19 10.23
N SER A 97 4.14 3.94 10.55
CA SER A 97 5.37 3.38 11.13
C SER A 97 5.12 2.54 12.38
N SER A 98 4.14 2.90 13.21
CA SER A 98 3.77 2.14 14.42
C SER A 98 3.35 0.71 14.12
N LYS A 99 2.70 0.44 12.99
CA LYS A 99 2.33 -0.93 12.59
C LYS A 99 3.55 -1.72 12.13
N ILE A 100 4.48 -1.09 11.42
CA ILE A 100 5.72 -1.73 10.95
C ILE A 100 6.54 -2.25 12.13
N PHE A 101 6.72 -1.43 13.18
CA PHE A 101 7.44 -1.82 14.39
C PHE A 101 6.73 -2.95 15.18
N PHE A 102 5.40 -2.98 15.19
CA PHE A 102 4.65 -4.04 15.89
C PHE A 102 4.86 -5.41 15.25
N PHE A 103 4.77 -5.50 13.92
CA PHE A 103 4.98 -6.76 13.20
C PHE A 103 6.43 -7.24 13.27
N SER A 104 7.41 -6.33 13.19
CA SER A 104 8.82 -6.70 13.31
C SER A 104 9.18 -7.24 14.70
N GLY A 105 8.62 -6.66 15.77
CA GLY A 105 8.80 -7.16 17.14
C GLY A 105 8.30 -8.60 17.33
N ILE A 106 7.10 -8.91 16.80
CA ILE A 106 6.54 -10.28 16.86
C ILE A 106 7.41 -11.26 16.07
N ALA A 107 7.86 -10.88 14.87
CA ALA A 107 8.71 -11.73 14.04
C ALA A 107 10.04 -12.09 14.74
N ILE A 108 10.68 -11.11 15.38
CA ILE A 108 11.91 -11.34 16.17
C ILE A 108 11.64 -12.30 17.32
N LEU A 109 10.53 -12.12 18.05
CA LEU A 109 10.16 -13.00 19.16
C LEU A 109 9.97 -14.45 18.70
N VAL A 110 9.28 -14.66 17.56
CA VAL A 110 9.09 -15.99 16.97
C VAL A 110 10.44 -16.61 16.58
N LEU A 111 11.33 -15.85 15.94
CA LEU A 111 12.68 -16.33 15.59
C LEU A 111 13.49 -16.74 16.82
N VAL A 112 13.40 -15.98 17.91
CA VAL A 112 14.06 -16.31 19.19
C VAL A 112 13.48 -17.61 19.77
N LEU A 113 12.16 -17.78 19.78
CA LEU A 113 11.53 -19.01 20.27
C LEU A 113 11.95 -20.23 19.45
N VAL A 114 11.99 -20.09 18.12
CA VAL A 114 12.46 -21.15 17.21
C VAL A 114 13.92 -21.50 17.51
N ALA A 115 14.80 -20.50 17.66
CA ALA A 115 16.20 -20.71 18.02
C ALA A 115 16.36 -21.42 19.37
N ILE A 116 15.54 -21.08 20.37
CA ILE A 116 15.53 -21.75 21.68
C ILE A 116 15.11 -23.22 21.53
N ILE A 117 14.07 -23.52 20.74
CA ILE A 117 13.62 -24.89 20.48
C ILE A 117 14.74 -25.71 19.83
N PHE A 118 15.40 -25.17 18.80
CA PHE A 118 16.55 -25.82 18.17
C PHE A 118 17.71 -26.03 19.14
N TYR A 119 18.03 -25.03 19.96
CA TYR A 119 19.09 -25.10 20.96
C TYR A 119 18.82 -26.18 22.01
N VAL A 120 17.60 -26.23 22.55
CA VAL A 120 17.18 -27.27 23.51
C VAL A 120 17.21 -28.66 22.86
N GLY A 121 16.73 -28.80 21.62
CA GLY A 121 16.81 -30.04 20.86
C GLY A 121 18.24 -30.52 20.66
N TYR A 122 19.15 -29.61 20.33
CA TYR A 122 20.59 -29.89 20.21
C TYR A 122 21.19 -30.37 21.53
N LEU A 123 20.90 -29.71 22.66
CA LEU A 123 21.38 -30.12 23.99
C LEU A 123 20.88 -31.52 24.40
N ARG A 124 19.61 -31.85 24.10
CA ARG A 124 19.04 -33.18 24.37
C ARG A 124 19.74 -34.27 23.57
N LYS A 125 20.02 -34.05 22.28
CA LYS A 125 20.75 -34.99 21.43
C LYS A 125 22.18 -35.24 21.95
N ARG A 126 22.88 -34.18 22.39
CA ARG A 126 24.25 -34.29 22.94
C ARG A 126 24.32 -35.12 24.23
N LYS A 127 23.32 -35.01 25.12
CA LYS A 127 23.27 -35.83 26.34
C LYS A 127 23.07 -37.32 26.04
N LYS A 128 22.26 -37.66 25.02
CA LYS A 128 21.98 -39.06 24.65
C LYS A 128 23.18 -39.79 24.04
N ASN A 129 24.10 -39.06 23.38
CA ASN A 129 25.31 -39.63 22.76
C ASN A 129 26.48 -39.83 23.75
N LYS A 130 26.31 -39.47 25.03
CA LYS A 130 27.33 -39.63 26.09
C LYS A 130 27.03 -40.81 27.03
N ILE A 131 25.99 -41.59 26.75
CA ILE A 131 25.62 -42.85 27.41
C ILE A 131 25.83 -43.96 26.39
#